data_AF-A0A5M3MVC0-F1
#
_entry.id   AF-A0A5M3MVC0-F1
#
_cell.length_a   1.000
_cell.length_b   1.000
_cell.length_c   1.000
_cell.angle_alpha   90.00
_cell.angle_beta   90.00
_cell.angle_gamma   90.00
#
_symmetry.space_group_name_H-M   'P 1'
#
loop_
_entity.id
_entity.type
_entity.pdbx_description
1 polymer ?
#
loop_
_entity_poly.entity_id
_entity_poly.type
_entity_poly.pdbx_seq_one_letter_code
_entity_poly.pdbx_strand_id
1 'polypeptide(L)'
;MAATAGLLHEFAVLTLYGIIISGPYMRKVCGAGKKTRTYWLSLDMSLRQLSMVANGRTLMHIQATDGDLPHLLGVLVAFLKGALNGWEHFSSGILEDGAIAALSDIERVNGWMPSTNDMNEGMLGTFWVHQKLKPSTTQHQFNAKMMKELAYYKAKTVFEQCQKQAKTANATANRQKCLDSVELILDEAKIRTLTSKELDDQLDLHRWLVKGLTMKKDLKLKDDKFKVVIAELSIIVEAGVTFSGGKDAGAD
;
A
#
# COMPACT_ATOMS: atom_id res chain seq x y z
N MET A 1 12.56 -33.90 -20.49
CA MET A 1 12.27 -33.60 -19.07
C MET A 1 13.48 -33.08 -18.27
N ALA A 2 14.65 -32.83 -18.86
CA ALA A 2 15.83 -32.31 -18.12
C ALA A 2 15.86 -30.76 -17.97
N ALA A 3 15.14 -30.01 -18.82
CA ALA A 3 15.20 -28.55 -18.84
C ALA A 3 14.47 -27.84 -17.67
N THR A 4 13.55 -28.53 -16.98
CA THR A 4 12.79 -27.98 -15.86
C THR A 4 13.50 -28.11 -14.52
N ALA A 5 14.45 -29.04 -14.39
CA ALA A 5 15.19 -29.26 -13.14
C ALA A 5 16.16 -28.11 -12.82
N GLY A 6 16.87 -27.57 -13.83
CA GLY A 6 17.83 -26.47 -13.65
C GLY A 6 17.19 -25.19 -13.08
N LEU A 7 15.99 -24.85 -13.56
CA LEU A 7 15.22 -23.70 -13.09
C LEU A 7 14.82 -23.79 -11.61
N LEU A 8 14.55 -25.00 -11.11
CA LEU A 8 14.15 -25.22 -9.72
C LEU A 8 15.34 -25.02 -8.75
N HIS A 9 16.54 -25.42 -9.18
CA HIS A 9 17.76 -25.30 -8.39
C HIS A 9 18.17 -23.83 -8.26
N GLU A 10 18.17 -23.10 -9.38
CA GLU A 10 18.45 -21.67 -9.40
C GLU A 10 17.46 -20.88 -8.53
N PHE A 11 16.17 -21.24 -8.59
CA PHE A 11 15.15 -20.58 -7.79
C PHE A 11 15.29 -20.85 -6.28
N ALA A 12 15.63 -22.07 -5.88
CA ALA A 12 15.88 -22.42 -4.48
C ALA A 12 17.08 -21.66 -3.90
N VAL A 13 18.15 -21.58 -4.69
CA VAL A 13 19.38 -20.86 -4.37
C VAL A 13 19.12 -19.36 -4.19
N LEU A 14 18.40 -18.72 -5.13
CA LEU A 14 18.05 -17.30 -5.04
C LEU A 14 17.14 -17.00 -3.83
N THR A 15 16.23 -17.93 -3.50
CA THR A 15 15.36 -17.79 -2.34
C THR A 15 16.15 -17.83 -1.04
N LEU A 16 17.10 -18.76 -0.91
CA LEU A 16 17.98 -18.86 0.26
C LEU A 16 18.90 -17.62 0.38
N TYR A 17 19.42 -17.13 -0.74
CA TYR A 17 20.20 -15.88 -0.78
C TYR A 17 19.40 -14.68 -0.26
N GLY A 18 18.15 -14.53 -0.72
CA GLY A 18 17.28 -13.43 -0.26
C GLY A 18 17.03 -13.44 1.25
N ILE A 19 16.80 -14.64 1.81
CA ILE A 19 16.45 -14.83 3.24
C ILE A 19 17.67 -14.63 4.15
N ILE A 20 18.79 -15.26 3.81
CA ILE A 20 19.96 -15.34 4.71
C ILE A 20 20.85 -14.12 4.59
N ILE A 21 20.98 -13.55 3.39
CA ILE A 21 22.04 -12.61 3.05
C ILE A 21 21.46 -11.21 2.84
N SER A 22 20.53 -11.06 1.90
CA SER A 22 19.96 -9.75 1.53
C SER A 22 19.18 -9.10 2.67
N GLY A 23 18.37 -9.87 3.41
CA GLY A 23 17.54 -9.36 4.51
C GLY A 23 18.33 -8.68 5.65
N PRO A 24 19.30 -9.37 6.30
CA PRO A 24 20.13 -8.76 7.34
C PRO A 24 20.95 -7.55 6.85
N TYR A 25 21.47 -7.61 5.62
CA TYR A 25 22.20 -6.51 4.98
C TYR A 25 21.32 -5.26 4.88
N MET A 26 20.13 -5.38 4.29
CA MET A 26 19.22 -4.25 4.07
C MET A 26 18.67 -3.67 5.39
N ARG A 27 18.50 -4.48 6.44
CA ARG A 27 18.14 -3.98 7.78
C ARG A 27 19.21 -3.08 8.38
N LYS A 28 20.49 -3.40 8.18
CA LYS A 28 21.60 -2.63 8.74
C LYS A 28 21.85 -1.34 7.94
N VAL A 29 21.68 -1.37 6.62
CA VAL A 29 21.80 -0.19 5.75
C VAL A 29 20.62 0.79 5.90
N CYS A 30 19.38 0.29 6.03
CA CYS A 30 18.18 1.16 6.05
C CYS A 30 17.70 1.57 7.45
N GLY A 31 18.27 1.00 8.53
CA GLY A 31 17.93 1.28 9.92
C GLY A 31 16.69 0.52 10.43
N ALA A 32 16.68 0.22 11.74
CA ALA A 32 15.73 -0.70 12.39
C ALA A 32 14.25 -0.26 12.41
N GLY A 33 13.93 0.97 11.96
CA GLY A 33 12.61 1.58 12.17
C GLY A 33 11.65 1.59 10.98
N LYS A 34 12.10 1.23 9.76
CA LYS A 34 11.25 1.34 8.57
C LYS A 34 10.71 -0.04 8.19
N LYS A 35 9.38 -0.21 8.36
CA LYS A 35 8.63 -1.37 7.88
C LYS A 35 8.82 -1.51 6.38
N THR A 36 9.82 -2.30 5.97
CA THR A 36 9.90 -2.83 4.63
C THR A 36 8.63 -3.66 4.42
N ARG A 37 7.84 -3.32 3.41
CA ARG A 37 6.58 -4.00 3.08
C ARG A 37 6.92 -5.33 2.41
N THR A 38 7.59 -6.20 3.15
CA THR A 38 8.07 -7.50 2.72
C THR A 38 7.77 -8.44 3.88
N TYR A 39 6.82 -9.35 3.65
CA TYR A 39 6.35 -10.34 4.60
C TYR A 39 7.46 -11.33 4.99
N TRP A 40 8.48 -10.97 5.77
CA TRP A 40 9.59 -11.91 6.04
C TRP A 40 10.19 -11.86 7.45
N LEU A 41 9.76 -12.86 8.23
CA LEU A 41 10.46 -13.77 9.14
C LEU A 41 11.30 -13.19 10.31
N SER A 42 10.86 -13.48 11.54
CA SER A 42 11.72 -13.57 12.73
C SER A 42 12.69 -14.75 12.57
N LEU A 43 13.87 -14.65 13.18
CA LEU A 43 14.95 -15.62 13.06
C LEU A 43 14.68 -16.99 13.74
N ASP A 44 13.46 -17.24 14.20
CA ASP A 44 13.09 -18.39 15.04
C ASP A 44 11.97 -19.23 14.42
N MET A 45 12.04 -19.44 13.11
CA MET A 45 11.07 -20.26 12.38
C MET A 45 11.67 -21.59 11.97
N SER A 46 10.98 -22.67 12.35
CA SER A 46 11.32 -24.04 11.99
C SER A 46 11.28 -24.27 10.47
N LEU A 47 11.93 -25.33 9.97
CA LEU A 47 11.93 -25.67 8.53
C LEU A 47 10.51 -25.85 7.94
N ARG A 48 9.51 -26.22 8.76
CA ARG A 48 8.08 -26.30 8.36
C ARG A 48 7.42 -24.94 8.13
N GLN A 49 8.00 -23.89 8.70
CA GLN A 49 7.50 -22.53 8.66
C GLN A 49 8.14 -21.74 7.48
N LEU A 50 9.36 -22.11 7.07
CA LEU A 50 10.01 -21.66 5.84
C LEU A 50 9.20 -22.01 4.57
N SER A 51 8.47 -23.13 4.58
CA SER A 51 7.61 -23.54 3.45
C SER A 51 6.34 -22.70 3.29
N MET A 52 6.00 -21.83 4.25
CA MET A 52 4.82 -20.96 4.13
C MET A 52 5.14 -19.63 3.48
N VAL A 53 6.40 -19.21 3.49
CA VAL A 53 6.78 -17.86 3.11
C VAL A 53 7.58 -17.92 1.80
N ALA A 54 8.63 -18.73 1.71
CA ALA A 54 9.21 -19.12 0.41
C ALA A 54 8.16 -19.89 -0.38
N ASN A 55 8.10 -19.70 -1.70
CA ASN A 55 7.18 -20.36 -2.62
C ASN A 55 6.99 -21.84 -2.20
N GLY A 56 5.97 -22.11 -1.38
CA GLY A 56 5.95 -23.32 -0.54
C GLY A 56 5.94 -24.60 -1.33
N ARG A 57 5.41 -24.49 -2.55
CA ARG A 57 5.44 -25.50 -3.58
C ARG A 57 6.85 -25.87 -4.01
N THR A 58 7.78 -24.93 -4.12
CA THR A 58 9.17 -25.21 -4.53
C THR A 58 9.90 -26.03 -3.47
N LEU A 59 9.80 -25.64 -2.20
CA LEU A 59 10.37 -26.40 -1.08
C LEU A 59 9.75 -27.78 -0.94
N MET A 60 8.42 -27.90 -1.07
CA MET A 60 7.75 -29.20 -1.05
C MET A 60 8.08 -30.06 -2.28
N HIS A 61 8.28 -29.48 -3.46
CA HIS A 61 8.73 -30.23 -4.64
C HIS A 61 10.14 -30.75 -4.48
N ILE A 62 11.07 -29.93 -3.96
CA ILE A 62 12.45 -30.35 -3.67
C ILE A 62 12.46 -31.49 -2.64
N GLN A 63 11.64 -31.40 -1.59
CA GLN A 63 11.47 -32.48 -0.61
C GLN A 63 10.79 -33.72 -1.21
N ALA A 64 9.87 -33.55 -2.17
CA ALA A 64 9.24 -34.66 -2.87
C ALA A 64 10.14 -35.33 -3.92
N THR A 65 11.26 -34.71 -4.30
CA THR A 65 12.30 -35.27 -5.19
C THR A 65 13.54 -35.76 -4.41
N ASP A 66 13.41 -35.94 -3.09
CA ASP A 66 14.49 -36.41 -2.23
C ASP A 66 15.02 -37.78 -2.71
N GLY A 67 16.28 -37.81 -3.13
CA GLY A 67 16.96 -38.95 -3.77
C GLY A 67 17.29 -38.81 -5.26
N ASP A 68 16.55 -37.99 -6.03
CA ASP A 68 16.70 -37.88 -7.49
C ASP A 68 17.56 -36.70 -7.97
N LEU A 69 18.09 -35.91 -7.04
CA LEU A 69 18.86 -34.69 -7.33
C LEU A 69 20.30 -34.76 -6.77
N PRO A 70 21.12 -35.74 -7.20
CA PRO A 70 22.47 -35.95 -6.67
C PRO A 70 23.40 -34.74 -6.87
N HIS A 71 23.10 -33.87 -7.85
CA HIS A 71 23.90 -32.70 -8.16
C HIS A 71 23.46 -31.42 -7.43
N LEU A 72 22.29 -31.40 -6.78
CA LEU A 72 21.78 -30.20 -6.09
C LEU A 72 22.74 -29.74 -5.00
N LEU A 73 23.24 -30.68 -4.19
CA LEU A 73 24.19 -30.37 -3.14
C LEU A 73 25.48 -29.78 -3.70
N GLY A 74 25.99 -30.33 -4.81
CA GLY A 74 27.19 -29.84 -5.48
C GLY A 74 27.01 -28.42 -6.03
N VAL A 75 25.89 -28.16 -6.71
CA VAL A 75 25.56 -26.83 -7.26
C VAL A 75 25.34 -25.81 -6.14
N LEU A 76 24.63 -26.18 -5.07
CA LEU A 76 24.41 -25.32 -3.90
C LEU A 76 25.73 -24.98 -3.22
N VAL A 77 26.60 -25.96 -2.99
CA VAL A 77 27.93 -25.73 -2.39
C VAL A 77 28.80 -24.85 -3.30
N ALA A 78 28.79 -25.07 -4.61
CA ALA A 78 29.52 -24.23 -5.56
C ALA A 78 29.00 -22.79 -5.56
N PHE A 79 27.68 -22.61 -5.56
CA PHE A 79 27.04 -21.30 -5.43
C PHE A 79 27.43 -20.62 -4.11
N LEU A 80 27.28 -21.31 -2.98
CA LEU A 80 27.58 -20.74 -1.67
C LEU A 80 29.07 -20.37 -1.53
N LYS A 81 29.99 -21.16 -2.11
CA LYS A 81 31.41 -20.82 -2.19
C LYS A 81 31.67 -19.58 -3.05
N GLY A 82 31.01 -19.45 -4.19
CA GLY A 82 31.12 -18.25 -5.03
C GLY A 82 30.50 -17.01 -4.35
N ALA A 83 29.35 -17.19 -3.72
CA ALA A 83 28.63 -16.15 -2.98
C ALA A 83 29.41 -15.72 -1.72
N LEU A 84 30.16 -16.62 -1.07
CA LEU A 84 30.99 -16.30 0.09
C LEU A 84 31.99 -15.18 -0.22
N ASN A 85 32.70 -15.26 -1.35
CA ASN A 85 33.63 -14.20 -1.75
C ASN A 85 32.93 -12.84 -1.93
N GLY A 86 31.76 -12.85 -2.59
CA GLY A 86 30.95 -11.64 -2.72
C GLY A 86 30.49 -11.12 -1.35
N TRP A 87 30.10 -12.03 -0.47
CA TRP A 87 29.61 -11.71 0.86
C TRP A 87 30.70 -11.13 1.78
N GLU A 88 31.91 -11.68 1.76
CA GLU A 88 33.06 -11.13 2.49
C GLU A 88 33.33 -9.69 2.05
N HIS A 89 33.27 -9.42 0.75
CA HIS A 89 33.41 -8.07 0.21
C HIS A 89 32.27 -7.14 0.67
N PHE A 90 31.00 -7.56 0.56
CA PHE A 90 29.85 -6.75 0.98
C PHE A 90 29.79 -6.51 2.49
N SER A 91 30.10 -7.53 3.29
CA SER A 91 30.02 -7.46 4.76
C SER A 91 31.13 -6.63 5.37
N SER A 92 32.31 -6.57 4.74
CA SER A 92 33.42 -5.71 5.17
C SER A 92 33.02 -4.23 5.27
N GLY A 93 32.14 -3.76 4.39
CA GLY A 93 31.64 -2.39 4.39
C GLY A 93 30.72 -2.06 5.58
N ILE A 94 30.14 -3.07 6.24
CA ILE A 94 29.11 -2.95 7.28
C ILE A 94 29.67 -3.17 8.69
N LEU A 95 30.96 -3.49 8.80
CA LEU A 95 31.65 -3.57 10.09
C LEU A 95 31.62 -2.19 10.78
N GLU A 96 31.83 -2.19 12.10
CA GLU A 96 31.77 -0.94 12.91
C GLU A 96 32.85 0.07 12.50
N ASP A 97 33.94 -0.40 11.91
CA ASP A 97 35.02 0.34 11.26
C ASP A 97 34.94 0.34 9.72
N GLY A 98 33.87 -0.22 9.17
CA GLY A 98 33.66 -0.35 7.73
C GLY A 98 33.32 0.98 7.05
N ALA A 99 33.46 0.99 5.72
CA ALA A 99 33.25 2.19 4.91
C ALA A 99 31.86 2.82 5.11
N ILE A 100 30.81 2.04 5.38
CA ILE A 100 29.44 2.54 5.62
C ILE A 100 29.33 3.20 7.01
N ALA A 101 30.04 2.67 8.00
CA ALA A 101 30.11 3.27 9.33
C ALA A 101 30.86 4.61 9.29
N ALA A 102 31.88 4.72 8.43
CA ALA A 102 32.65 5.93 8.20
C ALA A 102 31.93 7.02 7.38
N LEU A 103 30.78 6.72 6.75
CA LEU A 103 30.03 7.71 5.97
C LEU A 103 29.53 8.85 6.87
N SER A 104 29.69 10.08 6.39
CA SER A 104 29.05 11.25 6.99
C SER A 104 27.53 11.19 6.84
N ASP A 105 26.80 11.97 7.63
CA ASP A 105 25.34 12.01 7.55
C ASP A 105 24.83 12.47 6.18
N ILE A 106 25.58 13.36 5.52
CA ILE A 106 25.27 13.84 4.16
C ILE A 106 25.44 12.70 3.15
N GLU A 107 26.51 11.92 3.24
CA GLU A 107 26.74 10.78 2.34
C GLU A 107 25.73 9.66 2.58
N ARG A 108 25.31 9.41 3.82
CA ARG A 108 24.24 8.45 4.13
C ARG A 108 22.90 8.89 3.55
N VAL A 109 22.59 10.19 3.59
CA VAL A 109 21.38 10.74 2.97
C VAL A 109 21.45 10.63 1.44
N ASN A 110 22.59 10.93 0.85
CA ASN A 110 22.78 10.87 -0.61
C ASN A 110 22.83 9.44 -1.14
N GLY A 111 23.37 8.50 -0.38
CA GLY A 111 23.43 7.07 -0.69
C GLY A 111 22.15 6.31 -0.32
N TRP A 112 21.13 7.01 0.22
CA TRP A 112 19.89 6.37 0.62
C TRP A 112 19.18 5.76 -0.59
N MET A 113 18.84 4.48 -0.47
CA MET A 113 18.01 3.76 -1.45
C MET A 113 16.86 3.03 -0.75
N PRO A 114 15.69 2.91 -1.39
CA PRO A 114 14.58 2.13 -0.86
C PRO A 114 14.97 0.66 -0.70
N SER A 115 14.34 -0.03 0.25
CA SER A 115 14.69 -1.41 0.60
C SER A 115 14.48 -2.41 -0.54
N THR A 116 13.59 -2.08 -1.48
CA THR A 116 13.41 -2.82 -2.72
C THR A 116 13.98 -1.96 -3.83
N ASN A 117 15.02 -2.49 -4.49
CA ASN A 117 15.72 -1.82 -5.57
C ASN A 117 14.91 -1.86 -6.89
N ASP A 118 13.69 -2.39 -6.88
CA ASP A 118 12.81 -2.61 -8.03
C ASP A 118 12.70 -1.39 -8.96
N MET A 119 12.60 -0.18 -8.40
CA MET A 119 12.53 1.04 -9.21
C MET A 119 13.84 1.33 -9.94
N ASN A 120 14.98 1.15 -9.26
CA ASN A 120 16.29 1.36 -9.86
C ASN A 120 16.61 0.25 -10.85
N GLU A 121 16.24 -1.00 -10.57
CA GLU A 121 16.35 -2.13 -11.49
C GLU A 121 15.50 -1.92 -12.73
N GLY A 122 14.26 -1.43 -12.58
CA GLY A 122 13.38 -1.07 -13.68
C GLY A 122 13.92 0.07 -14.54
N MET A 123 14.48 1.12 -13.91
CA MET A 123 15.14 2.21 -14.61
C MET A 123 16.42 1.77 -15.33
N LEU A 124 17.23 0.92 -14.68
CA LEU A 124 18.46 0.38 -15.26
C LEU A 124 18.13 -0.53 -16.43
N GLY A 125 17.14 -1.41 -16.31
CA GLY A 125 16.64 -2.23 -17.41
C GLY A 125 16.16 -1.38 -18.58
N THR A 126 15.38 -0.33 -18.31
CA THR A 126 14.94 0.64 -19.32
C THR A 126 16.13 1.33 -20.00
N PHE A 127 17.14 1.72 -19.24
CA PHE A 127 18.36 2.32 -19.77
C PHE A 127 19.11 1.37 -20.71
N TRP A 128 19.31 0.10 -20.31
CA TRP A 128 19.98 -0.89 -21.14
C TRP A 128 19.25 -1.15 -22.45
N VAL A 129 17.92 -1.27 -22.41
CA VAL A 129 17.10 -1.41 -23.63
C VAL A 129 17.24 -0.16 -24.50
N HIS A 130 17.20 1.03 -23.90
CA HIS A 130 17.38 2.29 -24.62
C HIS A 130 18.74 2.37 -25.31
N GLN A 131 19.82 2.01 -24.62
CA GLN A 131 21.17 2.06 -25.15
C GLN A 131 21.39 1.03 -26.26
N LYS A 132 20.76 -0.15 -26.18
CA LYS A 132 20.74 -1.13 -27.29
C LYS A 132 20.04 -0.57 -28.53
N LEU A 133 18.91 0.11 -28.36
CA LEU A 133 18.14 0.69 -29.47
C LEU A 133 18.77 1.97 -30.02
N LYS A 134 19.46 2.74 -29.17
CA LYS A 134 20.02 4.05 -29.49
C LYS A 134 21.43 4.20 -28.90
N PRO A 135 22.42 3.51 -29.46
CA PRO A 135 23.78 3.47 -28.91
C PRO A 135 24.49 4.84 -28.90
N SER A 136 24.08 5.77 -29.76
CA SER A 136 24.59 7.15 -29.77
C SER A 136 24.04 8.03 -28.65
N THR A 137 23.06 7.56 -27.88
CA THR A 137 22.49 8.32 -26.77
C THR A 137 23.40 8.26 -25.55
N THR A 138 23.79 9.42 -25.05
CA THR A 138 24.59 9.49 -23.82
C THR A 138 23.73 9.28 -22.58
N GLN A 139 24.33 8.86 -21.47
CA GLN A 139 23.60 8.70 -20.20
C GLN A 139 22.94 10.02 -19.76
N HIS A 140 23.59 11.17 -19.99
CA HIS A 140 23.00 12.48 -19.69
C HIS A 140 21.76 12.78 -20.53
N GLN A 141 21.76 12.44 -21.82
CA GLN A 141 20.60 12.60 -22.69
C GLN A 141 19.45 11.69 -22.25
N PHE A 142 19.75 10.45 -21.88
CA PHE A 142 18.76 9.53 -21.33
C PHE A 142 18.16 10.07 -20.02
N ASN A 143 19.00 10.50 -19.08
CA ASN A 143 18.56 11.05 -17.80
C ASN A 143 17.68 12.29 -18.00
N ALA A 144 18.08 13.22 -18.89
CA ALA A 144 17.28 14.39 -19.22
C ALA A 144 15.91 14.02 -19.79
N LYS A 145 15.87 13.01 -20.68
CA LYS A 145 14.62 12.49 -21.23
C LYS A 145 13.70 11.92 -20.15
N MET A 146 14.24 11.06 -19.28
CA MET A 146 13.47 10.45 -18.19
C MET A 146 12.94 11.50 -17.21
N MET A 147 13.74 12.52 -16.89
CA MET A 147 13.31 13.63 -16.03
C MET A 147 12.15 14.42 -16.64
N LYS A 148 12.19 14.67 -17.96
CA LYS A 148 11.09 15.33 -18.68
C LYS A 148 9.82 14.50 -18.66
N GLU A 149 9.92 13.21 -18.93
CA GLU A 149 8.76 12.30 -18.88
C GLU A 149 8.16 12.24 -17.46
N LEU A 150 9.01 12.12 -16.44
CA LEU A 150 8.57 12.10 -15.05
C LEU A 150 7.85 13.40 -14.65
N ALA A 151 8.37 14.56 -15.04
CA ALA A 151 7.73 15.84 -14.78
C ALA A 151 6.34 15.93 -15.44
N TYR A 152 6.21 15.45 -16.68
CA TYR A 152 4.93 15.38 -17.37
C TYR A 152 3.92 14.48 -16.65
N TYR A 153 4.32 13.26 -16.24
CA TYR A 153 3.43 12.36 -15.50
C TYR A 153 3.02 12.93 -14.14
N LYS A 154 3.93 13.60 -13.43
CA LYS A 154 3.61 14.29 -12.17
C LYS A 154 2.57 15.39 -12.40
N ALA A 155 2.73 16.23 -13.42
CA ALA A 155 1.76 17.26 -13.73
C ALA A 155 0.37 16.68 -14.09
N LYS A 156 0.34 15.60 -14.88
CA LYS A 156 -0.90 14.92 -15.24
C LYS A 156 -1.63 14.33 -14.02
N THR A 157 -0.89 13.65 -13.14
CA THR A 157 -1.47 13.05 -11.92
C THR A 157 -2.00 14.10 -10.96
N VAL A 158 -1.31 15.23 -10.79
CA VAL A 158 -1.82 16.37 -10.01
C VAL A 158 -3.12 16.89 -10.59
N PHE A 159 -3.21 17.08 -11.91
CA PHE A 159 -4.44 17.54 -12.55
C PHE A 159 -5.61 16.58 -12.34
N GLU A 160 -5.38 15.28 -12.50
CA GLU A 160 -6.40 14.25 -12.23
C GLU A 160 -6.86 14.26 -10.76
N GLN A 161 -5.94 14.49 -9.81
CA GLN A 161 -6.27 14.62 -8.40
C GLN A 161 -7.08 15.88 -8.12
N CYS A 162 -6.69 17.04 -8.67
CA CYS A 162 -7.46 18.27 -8.56
C CYS A 162 -8.89 18.10 -9.10
N GLN A 163 -9.07 17.41 -10.23
CA GLN A 163 -10.40 17.12 -10.75
C GLN A 163 -11.21 16.22 -9.81
N LYS A 164 -10.60 15.17 -9.26
CA LYS A 164 -11.27 14.29 -8.30
C LYS A 164 -11.69 15.06 -7.05
N GLN A 165 -10.80 15.91 -6.53
CA GLN A 165 -11.07 16.78 -5.38
C GLN A 165 -12.19 17.78 -5.66
N ALA A 166 -12.20 18.41 -6.83
CA ALA A 166 -13.27 19.32 -7.24
C ALA A 166 -14.62 18.60 -7.35
N LYS A 167 -14.65 17.38 -7.90
CA LYS A 167 -15.87 16.55 -7.94
C LYS A 167 -16.36 16.19 -6.55
N THR A 168 -15.48 15.79 -5.64
CA THR A 168 -15.86 15.48 -4.26
C THR A 168 -16.33 16.73 -3.52
N ALA A 169 -15.66 17.87 -3.70
CA ALA A 169 -16.03 19.15 -3.09
C ALA A 169 -17.40 19.64 -3.56
N ASN A 170 -17.68 19.51 -4.87
CA ASN A 170 -18.99 19.83 -5.44
C ASN A 170 -20.08 18.88 -4.92
N ALA A 171 -19.79 17.57 -4.82
CA ALA A 171 -20.74 16.61 -4.27
C ALA A 171 -21.04 16.89 -2.78
N THR A 172 -20.03 17.23 -1.98
CA THR A 172 -20.24 17.62 -0.58
C THR A 172 -20.98 18.94 -0.46
N ALA A 173 -20.68 19.94 -1.30
CA ALA A 173 -21.38 21.22 -1.28
C ALA A 173 -22.85 21.08 -1.70
N ASN A 174 -23.14 20.28 -2.72
CA ASN A 174 -24.51 19.98 -3.12
C ASN A 174 -25.25 19.19 -2.04
N ARG A 175 -24.58 18.22 -1.40
CA ARG A 175 -25.16 17.49 -0.27
C ARG A 175 -25.47 18.43 0.89
N GLN A 176 -24.57 19.35 1.22
CA GLN A 176 -24.79 20.34 2.28
C GLN A 176 -26.01 21.20 1.97
N LYS A 177 -26.13 21.74 0.74
CA LYS A 177 -27.31 22.49 0.30
C LYS A 177 -28.61 21.69 0.44
N CYS A 178 -28.58 20.38 0.13
CA CYS A 178 -29.75 19.53 0.33
C CYS A 178 -30.10 19.42 1.83
N LEU A 179 -29.12 19.17 2.70
CA LEU A 179 -29.34 19.08 4.14
C LEU A 179 -29.85 20.40 4.73
N ASP A 180 -29.29 21.54 4.32
CA ASP A 180 -29.71 22.88 4.78
C ASP A 180 -31.17 23.20 4.40
N SER A 181 -31.70 22.56 3.35
CA SER A 181 -33.09 22.74 2.91
C SER A 181 -34.11 21.82 3.60
N VAL A 182 -33.63 20.81 4.34
CA VAL A 182 -34.50 19.83 5.01
C VAL A 182 -34.75 20.30 6.44
N GLU A 183 -36.02 20.51 6.78
CA GLU A 183 -36.43 20.81 8.15
C GLU A 183 -36.32 19.54 9.01
N LEU A 184 -35.74 19.65 10.21
CA LEU A 184 -35.68 18.51 11.15
C LEU A 184 -37.08 18.26 11.71
N ILE A 185 -37.65 17.10 11.42
CA ILE A 185 -38.98 16.73 11.90
C ILE A 185 -38.82 15.79 13.09
N LEU A 186 -39.20 16.27 14.27
CA LEU A 186 -39.16 15.48 15.53
C LEU A 186 -40.51 14.83 15.88
N ASP A 187 -41.58 15.16 15.15
CA ASP A 187 -42.93 14.66 15.40
C ASP A 187 -43.16 13.30 14.73
N GLU A 188 -43.32 12.26 15.55
CA GLU A 188 -43.56 10.88 15.10
C GLU A 188 -44.78 10.76 14.17
N ALA A 189 -45.85 11.53 14.42
CA ALA A 189 -47.06 11.48 13.60
C ALA A 189 -46.79 12.00 12.18
N LYS A 190 -45.95 13.03 12.06
CA LYS A 190 -45.53 13.56 10.75
C LYS A 190 -44.57 12.62 10.03
N ILE A 191 -43.66 11.97 10.75
CA ILE A 191 -42.68 11.03 10.18
C ILE A 191 -43.35 9.83 9.51
N ARG A 192 -44.51 9.39 10.03
CA ARG A 192 -45.32 8.32 9.40
C ARG A 192 -45.86 8.69 8.02
N THR A 193 -46.05 9.98 7.75
CA THR A 193 -46.58 10.47 6.47
C THR A 193 -45.50 10.70 5.40
N LEU A 194 -44.22 10.68 5.79
CA LEU A 194 -43.10 10.96 4.90
C LEU A 194 -42.95 9.89 3.80
N THR A 195 -42.47 10.34 2.64
CA THR A 195 -42.04 9.48 1.54
C THR A 195 -40.71 8.79 1.85
N SER A 196 -40.39 7.71 1.12
CA SER A 196 -39.11 6.99 1.30
C SER A 196 -37.88 7.88 1.06
N LYS A 197 -38.01 8.92 0.23
CA LYS A 197 -36.96 9.90 -0.04
C LYS A 197 -36.79 10.87 1.12
N GLU A 198 -37.88 11.40 1.66
CA GLU A 198 -37.83 12.30 2.82
C GLU A 198 -37.31 11.57 4.08
N LEU A 199 -37.64 10.28 4.26
CA LEU A 199 -37.05 9.46 5.32
C LEU A 199 -35.54 9.27 5.16
N ASP A 200 -35.04 9.13 3.93
CA ASP A 200 -33.59 9.08 3.68
C ASP A 200 -32.91 10.40 4.02
N ASP A 201 -33.56 11.52 3.68
CA ASP A 201 -33.04 12.86 3.95
C ASP A 201 -33.00 13.15 5.47
N GLN A 202 -34.02 12.70 6.23
CA GLN A 202 -34.02 12.75 7.70
C GLN A 202 -32.92 11.88 8.33
N LEU A 203 -32.69 10.65 7.84
CA LEU A 203 -31.58 9.81 8.30
C LEU A 203 -30.21 10.44 8.02
N ASP A 204 -30.06 11.11 6.88
CA ASP A 204 -28.81 11.79 6.55
C ASP A 204 -28.59 13.05 7.42
N LEU A 205 -29.65 13.77 7.80
CA LEU A 205 -29.59 14.83 8.82
C LEU A 205 -29.21 14.28 10.20
N HIS A 206 -29.84 13.19 10.63
CA HIS A 206 -29.54 12.56 11.92
C HIS A 206 -28.09 12.11 12.01
N ARG A 207 -27.55 11.48 10.95
CA ARG A 207 -26.13 11.10 10.86
C ARG A 207 -25.17 12.28 10.87
N TRP A 208 -25.61 13.44 10.35
CA TRP A 208 -24.81 14.65 10.40
C TRP A 208 -24.72 15.20 11.83
N LEU A 209 -25.84 15.17 12.57
CA LEU A 209 -25.92 15.61 13.97
C LEU A 209 -25.23 14.64 14.94
N VAL A 210 -25.37 13.32 14.71
CA VAL A 210 -24.87 12.27 15.61
C VAL A 210 -24.01 11.27 14.83
N LYS A 211 -22.72 11.19 15.19
CA LYS A 211 -21.79 10.23 14.60
C LYS A 211 -22.08 8.81 15.12
N GLY A 212 -22.05 7.80 14.23
CA GLY A 212 -22.19 6.38 14.60
C GLY A 212 -23.55 5.75 14.29
N LEU A 213 -24.44 6.49 13.62
CA LEU A 213 -25.76 6.01 13.22
C LEU A 213 -25.73 5.06 12.01
N THR A 214 -26.76 4.21 11.92
CA THR A 214 -26.90 3.11 10.95
C THR A 214 -26.84 3.62 9.50
N MET A 215 -26.17 2.93 8.57
CA MET A 215 -25.91 3.40 7.20
C MET A 215 -27.06 3.13 6.21
N LYS A 216 -27.27 4.05 5.25
CA LYS A 216 -28.38 4.01 4.27
C LYS A 216 -28.41 2.74 3.42
N LYS A 217 -27.23 2.23 3.09
CA LYS A 217 -27.06 1.04 2.24
C LYS A 217 -27.70 -0.22 2.83
N ASP A 218 -27.93 -0.24 4.14
CA ASP A 218 -28.47 -1.39 4.86
C ASP A 218 -30.01 -1.33 4.99
N LEU A 219 -30.64 -0.23 4.54
CA LEU A 219 -32.08 0.03 4.69
C LEU A 219 -32.75 0.19 3.31
N LYS A 220 -33.26 -0.92 2.76
CA LYS A 220 -33.89 -0.94 1.41
C LYS A 220 -35.39 -0.65 1.45
N LEU A 221 -36.10 -1.07 2.49
CA LEU A 221 -37.55 -0.93 2.62
C LEU A 221 -37.93 0.32 3.41
N LYS A 222 -39.10 0.90 3.10
CA LYS A 222 -39.62 2.09 3.78
C LYS A 222 -39.83 1.86 5.28
N ASP A 223 -40.35 0.68 5.65
CA ASP A 223 -40.66 0.34 7.04
C ASP A 223 -39.40 0.18 7.90
N ASP A 224 -38.31 -0.33 7.31
CA ASP A 224 -37.02 -0.44 7.99
C ASP A 224 -36.41 0.95 8.23
N LYS A 225 -36.49 1.85 7.24
CA LYS A 225 -36.08 3.25 7.39
C LYS A 225 -36.87 3.94 8.48
N PHE A 226 -38.19 3.75 8.51
CA PHE A 226 -39.05 4.32 9.55
C PHE A 226 -38.65 3.87 10.95
N LYS A 227 -38.48 2.55 11.17
CA LYS A 227 -38.04 2.01 12.47
C LYS A 227 -36.72 2.60 12.94
N VAL A 228 -35.76 2.73 12.01
CA VAL A 228 -34.46 3.32 12.32
C VAL A 228 -34.58 4.81 12.63
N VAL A 229 -35.33 5.58 11.86
CA VAL A 229 -35.56 7.01 12.14
C VAL A 229 -36.12 7.21 13.55
N ILE A 230 -37.15 6.43 13.95
CA ILE A 230 -37.75 6.54 15.30
C ILE A 230 -36.76 6.16 16.40
N ALA A 231 -35.96 5.11 16.20
CA ALA A 231 -34.91 4.73 17.16
C ALA A 231 -33.83 5.82 17.28
N GLU A 232 -33.42 6.42 16.16
CA GLU A 232 -32.41 7.48 16.13
C GLU A 232 -32.94 8.80 16.72
N LEU A 233 -34.23 9.11 16.58
CA LEU A 233 -34.87 10.26 17.24
C LEU A 233 -34.80 10.17 18.76
N SER A 234 -35.02 8.98 19.32
CA SER A 234 -34.95 8.78 20.77
C SER A 234 -33.56 9.13 21.30
N ILE A 235 -32.50 8.75 20.56
CA ILE A 235 -31.11 9.10 20.89
C ILE A 235 -30.85 10.61 20.77
N ILE A 236 -31.39 11.27 19.74
CA ILE A 236 -31.22 12.72 19.52
C ILE A 236 -31.92 13.54 20.61
N VAL A 237 -33.12 13.13 21.02
CA VAL A 237 -33.88 13.76 22.10
C VAL A 237 -33.17 13.58 23.44
N GLU A 238 -32.65 12.39 23.73
CA GLU A 238 -31.84 12.11 24.93
C GLU A 238 -30.52 12.90 24.96
N ALA A 239 -29.90 13.11 23.80
CA ALA A 239 -28.68 13.92 23.67
C ALA A 239 -28.92 15.43 23.80
N GLY A 240 -30.18 15.89 23.91
CA GLY A 240 -30.53 17.30 24.07
C GLY A 240 -30.16 18.18 22.88
N VAL A 241 -30.03 17.61 21.68
CA VAL A 241 -29.59 18.33 20.48
C VAL A 241 -30.74 19.17 19.94
N THR A 242 -30.63 20.50 20.06
CA THR A 242 -31.56 21.45 19.45
C THR A 242 -31.06 21.85 18.06
N PHE A 243 -31.88 21.64 17.02
CA PHE A 243 -31.58 22.08 15.65
C PHE A 243 -32.12 23.49 15.41
N SER A 244 -31.24 24.49 15.31
CA SER A 244 -31.59 25.87 14.96
C SER A 244 -31.42 26.13 13.46
N GLY A 245 -32.08 25.34 12.61
CA GLY A 245 -32.00 25.49 11.16
C GLY A 245 -33.25 26.14 10.58
N GLY A 246 -33.27 27.48 10.49
CA GLY A 246 -34.28 28.22 9.71
C GLY A 246 -34.43 29.70 10.03
N LYS A 247 -33.73 30.55 9.25
CA LYS A 247 -33.93 32.01 9.04
C LYS A 247 -33.77 32.96 10.25
N ASP A 248 -32.55 33.46 10.44
CA ASP A 248 -32.36 34.87 10.77
C ASP A 248 -32.31 35.67 9.47
N ALA A 249 -33.47 36.20 9.08
CA ALA A 249 -33.54 37.38 8.24
C ALA A 249 -33.61 38.60 9.16
N GLY A 250 -32.45 39.12 9.59
CA GLY A 250 -32.31 40.52 10.00
C GLY A 250 -31.67 41.26 8.82
N ALA A 251 -32.23 42.32 8.23
CA ALA A 251 -32.62 43.58 8.85
C ALA A 251 -31.48 44.16 9.70
N ASP A 252 -30.43 44.63 9.02
CA ASP A 252 -29.99 46.04 9.05
C ASP A 252 -29.17 46.36 7.79
#